data_AF-A0A919HLL8-F1
#
_entry.id   AF-A0A919HLL8-F1
#
_cell.length_a   1.000
_cell.length_b   1.000
_cell.length_c   1.000
_cell.angle_alpha   90.00
_cell.angle_beta   90.00
_cell.angle_gamma   90.00
#
_symmetry.space_group_name_H-M   'P 1'
#
loop_
_entity.id
_entity.type
_entity.pdbx_description
1 polymer ?
#
loop_
_entity_poly.entity_id
_entity_poly.type
_entity_poly.pdbx_seq_one_letter_code
_entity_poly.pdbx_strand_id
1 'polypeptide(L)'
;MVLQLVAEKRLSLGDTVEHWLPGVVAGNGNDGRRITVRDLLRQTSGLYDYVDAPEVQDRLVNHFDENRYDTTPAADLVAVAMKHRPLFVPRPGGATRWAYSNTNYLLAAMVAEKAGGASWEEQTERRVIARLGLRDTSIPGLDPHLPDLHVNAYLTGPDGNRLDVTEHSFQHTADSGVVSTAADLNTFFRALAGGRLLPAAPGTSTRPCRIRHVDPARAGSGTSTRPVPDQVRRPGPCRTAQPRRLESPQQR
;
A
#
# COMPACT_ATOMS: atom_id res chain seq x y z
N MET A 1 9.89 -0.30 -1.69
CA MET A 1 10.75 -1.46 -2.03
C MET A 1 10.48 -2.02 -3.43
N VAL A 2 9.30 -2.57 -3.74
CA VAL A 2 9.01 -3.26 -5.02
C VAL A 2 9.43 -2.46 -6.26
N LEU A 3 9.13 -1.17 -6.30
CA LEU A 3 9.50 -0.31 -7.44
C LEU A 3 11.02 -0.16 -7.63
N GLN A 4 11.82 -0.28 -6.59
CA GLN A 4 13.29 -0.33 -6.74
C GLN A 4 13.73 -1.65 -7.36
N LEU A 5 13.14 -2.79 -6.95
CA LEU A 5 13.41 -4.09 -7.58
C LEU A 5 13.03 -4.09 -9.08
N VAL A 6 11.95 -3.38 -9.44
CA VAL A 6 11.57 -3.16 -10.84
C VAL A 6 12.65 -2.35 -11.58
N ALA A 7 13.14 -1.27 -10.97
CA ALA A 7 14.20 -0.47 -11.56
C ALA A 7 15.51 -1.24 -11.72
N GLU A 8 15.80 -2.16 -10.79
CA GLU A 8 16.93 -3.09 -10.84
C GLU A 8 16.71 -4.25 -11.83
N LYS A 9 15.57 -4.29 -12.53
CA LYS A 9 15.15 -5.37 -13.44
C LYS A 9 15.12 -6.75 -12.77
N ARG A 10 14.92 -6.79 -11.44
CA ARG A 10 14.81 -8.03 -10.65
C ARG A 10 13.40 -8.61 -10.68
N LEU A 11 12.40 -7.78 -10.96
CA LEU A 11 11.03 -8.19 -11.24
C LEU A 11 10.37 -7.20 -12.21
N SER A 12 9.27 -7.60 -12.85
CA SER A 12 8.44 -6.72 -13.66
C SER A 12 7.09 -6.48 -12.99
N LEU A 13 6.56 -5.25 -13.16
CA LEU A 13 5.19 -4.95 -12.77
C LEU A 13 4.15 -5.78 -13.54
N GLY A 14 4.53 -6.33 -14.70
CA GLY A 14 3.66 -7.20 -15.49
C GLY A 14 3.74 -8.68 -15.11
N ASP A 15 4.65 -9.07 -14.22
CA ASP A 15 4.73 -10.47 -13.79
C ASP A 15 3.46 -10.84 -13.03
N THR A 16 3.01 -12.08 -13.22
CA THR A 16 1.86 -12.61 -12.49
C THR A 16 2.27 -13.01 -11.08
N VAL A 17 1.30 -13.03 -10.16
CA VAL A 17 1.54 -13.55 -8.81
C VAL A 17 1.94 -15.02 -8.87
N GLU A 18 1.32 -15.81 -9.75
CA GLU A 18 1.65 -17.23 -9.94
C GLU A 18 3.12 -17.46 -10.34
N HIS A 19 3.71 -16.54 -11.12
CA HIS A 19 5.11 -16.65 -11.53
C HIS A 19 6.06 -16.64 -10.33
N TRP A 20 5.78 -15.79 -9.35
CA TRP A 20 6.62 -15.59 -8.16
C TRP A 20 6.22 -16.49 -6.99
N LEU A 21 4.93 -16.80 -6.86
CA LEU A 21 4.30 -17.48 -5.73
C LEU A 21 3.36 -18.59 -6.23
N PRO A 22 3.90 -19.64 -6.87
CA PRO A 22 3.08 -20.68 -7.50
C PRO A 22 2.18 -21.37 -6.46
N GLY A 23 0.88 -21.47 -6.78
CA GLY A 23 -0.13 -22.11 -5.94
C GLY A 23 -0.58 -21.32 -4.70
N VAL A 24 0.03 -20.17 -4.39
CA VAL A 24 -0.35 -19.36 -3.22
C VAL A 24 -1.71 -18.69 -3.41
N VAL A 25 -1.97 -18.15 -4.60
CA VAL A 25 -3.24 -17.49 -4.93
C VAL A 25 -4.08 -18.40 -5.80
N ALA A 26 -4.80 -19.32 -5.14
CA ALA A 26 -5.63 -20.32 -5.77
C ALA A 26 -6.85 -20.68 -4.92
N GLY A 27 -7.85 -21.32 -5.53
CA GLY A 27 -9.06 -21.77 -4.84
C GLY A 27 -10.14 -20.70 -4.72
N ASN A 28 -11.40 -21.10 -4.54
CA ASN A 28 -12.56 -20.20 -4.40
C ASN A 28 -12.71 -19.13 -5.51
N GLY A 29 -12.17 -19.38 -6.70
CA GLY A 29 -12.18 -18.43 -7.82
C GLY A 29 -11.02 -17.43 -7.84
N ASN A 30 -10.11 -17.49 -6.86
CA ASN A 30 -8.82 -16.81 -6.89
C ASN A 30 -7.91 -17.47 -7.94
N ASP A 31 -7.20 -16.66 -8.72
CA ASP A 31 -6.31 -17.12 -9.78
C ASP A 31 -5.10 -16.19 -9.91
N GLY A 32 -3.98 -16.58 -9.29
CA GLY A 32 -2.71 -15.85 -9.31
C GLY A 32 -2.14 -15.63 -10.71
N ARG A 33 -2.57 -16.39 -11.73
CA ARG A 33 -2.15 -16.21 -13.13
C ARG A 33 -2.79 -14.98 -13.77
N ARG A 34 -3.86 -14.45 -13.19
CA ARG A 34 -4.61 -13.29 -13.70
C ARG A 34 -4.29 -12.00 -12.96
N ILE A 35 -3.57 -12.08 -11.84
CA ILE A 35 -3.22 -10.94 -11.00
C ILE A 35 -1.75 -10.65 -11.24
N THR A 36 -1.44 -9.40 -11.57
CA THR A 36 -0.05 -8.95 -11.74
C THR A 36 0.48 -8.24 -10.49
N VAL A 37 1.79 -8.12 -10.38
CA VAL A 37 2.43 -7.29 -9.33
C VAL A 37 1.89 -5.86 -9.35
N ARG A 38 1.59 -5.31 -10.54
CA ARG A 38 0.96 -3.99 -10.67
C ARG A 38 -0.44 -3.95 -10.04
N ASP A 39 -1.23 -5.02 -10.19
CA ASP A 39 -2.58 -5.07 -9.65
C ASP A 39 -2.57 -5.09 -8.13
N LEU A 40 -1.61 -5.79 -7.52
CA LEU A 40 -1.37 -5.75 -6.08
C LEU A 40 -1.11 -4.32 -5.60
N LEU A 41 -0.11 -3.66 -6.19
CA LEU A 41 0.29 -2.30 -5.79
C LEU A 41 -0.78 -1.23 -6.06
N ARG A 42 -1.70 -1.48 -6.98
CA ARG A 42 -2.78 -0.54 -7.33
C ARG A 42 -4.11 -0.85 -6.65
N GLN A 43 -4.18 -1.91 -5.84
CA GLN A 43 -5.42 -2.34 -5.19
C GLN A 43 -6.52 -2.67 -6.23
N THR A 44 -6.12 -3.32 -7.33
CA THR A 44 -6.99 -3.73 -8.45
C THR A 44 -7.00 -5.23 -8.69
N SER A 45 -6.50 -6.03 -7.74
CA SER A 45 -6.51 -7.50 -7.80
C SER A 45 -7.89 -8.10 -7.55
N GLY A 46 -8.73 -7.40 -6.78
CA GLY A 46 -10.04 -7.88 -6.32
C GLY A 46 -9.97 -8.99 -5.26
N LEU A 47 -8.79 -9.27 -4.70
CA LEU A 47 -8.64 -10.23 -3.61
C LEU A 47 -9.41 -9.78 -2.36
N TYR A 48 -9.91 -10.75 -1.61
CA TYR A 48 -10.54 -10.52 -0.32
C TYR A 48 -9.51 -9.94 0.67
N ASP A 49 -9.90 -8.99 1.50
CA ASP A 49 -9.06 -8.48 2.58
C ASP A 49 -9.11 -9.46 3.76
N TYR A 50 -7.97 -10.06 4.11
CA TYR A 50 -7.92 -10.99 5.23
C TYR A 50 -8.37 -10.34 6.54
N VAL A 51 -8.21 -9.02 6.68
CA VAL A 51 -8.63 -8.27 7.87
C VAL A 51 -10.15 -8.29 8.01
N ASP A 52 -10.90 -8.38 6.92
CA ASP A 52 -12.37 -8.45 6.94
C ASP A 52 -12.91 -9.84 7.32
N ALA A 53 -12.04 -10.85 7.42
CA ALA A 53 -12.46 -12.20 7.78
C ALA A 53 -13.00 -12.23 9.22
N PRO A 54 -14.16 -12.87 9.48
CA PRO A 54 -14.75 -12.90 10.82
C PRO A 54 -13.81 -13.42 11.89
N GLU A 55 -13.01 -14.46 11.60
CA GLU A 55 -12.04 -15.00 12.54
C GLU A 55 -10.89 -14.03 12.86
N VAL A 56 -10.56 -13.11 11.96
CA VAL A 56 -9.52 -12.08 12.16
C VAL A 56 -10.10 -10.89 12.93
N GLN A 57 -11.30 -10.44 12.55
CA GLN A 57 -12.03 -9.39 13.26
C GLN A 57 -12.29 -9.75 14.72
N ASP A 58 -12.68 -10.98 14.99
CA ASP A 58 -12.97 -11.43 16.34
C ASP A 58 -11.71 -11.39 17.24
N ARG A 59 -10.56 -11.84 16.74
CA ARG A 59 -9.26 -11.72 17.42
C ARG A 59 -8.84 -10.27 17.64
N LEU A 60 -9.16 -9.39 16.69
CA LEU A 60 -8.79 -7.97 16.74
C LEU A 60 -9.65 -7.13 17.68
N VAL A 61 -10.92 -7.46 17.84
CA VAL A 61 -11.90 -6.60 18.51
C VAL A 61 -12.40 -7.21 19.81
N ASN A 62 -12.80 -8.49 19.78
CA ASN A 62 -13.46 -9.13 20.92
C ASN A 62 -12.48 -9.86 21.83
N HIS A 63 -11.39 -10.39 21.26
CA HIS A 63 -10.38 -11.19 21.98
C HIS A 63 -8.98 -10.59 21.88
N PHE A 64 -8.87 -9.26 21.74
CA PHE A 64 -7.59 -8.59 21.52
C PHE A 64 -6.55 -8.94 22.59
N ASP A 65 -6.89 -8.81 23.87
CA ASP A 65 -5.90 -9.04 24.95
C ASP A 65 -5.34 -10.46 24.98
N GLU A 66 -6.15 -11.45 24.58
CA GLU A 66 -5.72 -12.85 24.49
C GLU A 66 -4.80 -13.09 23.29
N ASN A 67 -4.96 -12.31 22.21
CA ASN A 67 -4.30 -12.53 20.92
C ASN A 67 -3.21 -11.49 20.61
N ARG A 68 -3.03 -10.45 21.43
CA ARG A 68 -2.17 -9.29 21.12
C ARG A 68 -0.70 -9.64 20.90
N TYR A 69 -0.23 -10.75 21.46
CA TYR A 69 1.15 -11.24 21.30
C TYR A 69 1.28 -12.39 20.30
N ASP A 70 0.18 -12.78 19.66
CA ASP A 70 0.22 -13.87 18.69
C ASP A 70 0.94 -13.44 17.42
N THR A 71 1.85 -14.30 16.98
CA THR A 71 2.51 -14.18 15.70
C THR A 71 1.73 -14.95 14.66
N THR A 72 1.25 -14.27 13.62
CA THR A 72 0.63 -14.93 12.45
C THR A 72 1.51 -14.69 11.22
N PRO A 73 2.13 -15.74 10.64
CA PRO A 73 2.87 -15.62 9.39
C PRO A 73 2.03 -15.00 8.27
N ALA A 74 2.65 -14.16 7.43
CA ALA A 74 1.95 -13.53 6.31
C ALA A 74 1.28 -14.53 5.36
N ALA A 75 1.87 -15.72 5.17
CA ALA A 75 1.29 -16.78 4.37
C ALA A 75 -0.04 -17.30 4.94
N ASP A 76 -0.19 -17.35 6.26
CA ASP A 76 -1.40 -17.82 6.92
C ASP A 76 -2.52 -16.78 6.80
N LEU A 77 -2.18 -15.49 6.89
CA LEU A 77 -3.11 -14.39 6.62
C LEU A 77 -3.58 -14.40 5.16
N VAL A 78 -2.68 -14.65 4.21
CA VAL A 78 -3.05 -14.85 2.80
C VAL A 78 -3.97 -16.06 2.64
N ALA A 79 -3.69 -17.17 3.35
CA ALA A 79 -4.54 -18.36 3.32
C ALA A 79 -5.96 -18.09 3.85
N VAL A 80 -6.12 -17.23 4.86
CA VAL A 80 -7.44 -16.74 5.31
C VAL A 80 -8.17 -16.07 4.15
N ALA A 81 -7.54 -15.13 3.43
CA ALA A 81 -8.17 -14.49 2.28
C ALA A 81 -8.55 -15.48 1.16
N MET A 82 -7.75 -16.54 0.95
CA MET A 82 -8.04 -17.56 -0.07
C MET A 82 -9.27 -18.42 0.25
N LYS A 83 -9.77 -18.42 1.50
CA LYS A 83 -11.06 -19.07 1.86
C LYS A 83 -12.28 -18.36 1.25
N HIS A 84 -12.11 -17.11 0.80
CA HIS A 84 -13.18 -16.29 0.26
C HIS A 84 -13.07 -16.13 -1.25
N ARG A 85 -14.20 -15.88 -1.92
CA ARG A 85 -14.20 -15.51 -3.34
C ARG A 85 -13.62 -14.12 -3.52
N PRO A 86 -12.89 -13.85 -4.61
CA PRO A 86 -12.47 -12.49 -4.90
C PRO A 86 -13.71 -11.62 -5.21
N LEU A 87 -13.65 -10.35 -4.82
CA LEU A 87 -14.67 -9.34 -5.13
C LEU A 87 -14.80 -9.13 -6.64
N PHE A 88 -13.70 -9.35 -7.35
CA PHE A 88 -13.62 -9.38 -8.81
C PHE A 88 -12.31 -10.00 -9.29
N VAL A 89 -12.29 -10.37 -10.55
CA VAL A 89 -11.08 -10.88 -11.22
C VAL A 89 -10.62 -9.86 -12.25
N PRO A 90 -9.35 -9.44 -12.25
CA PRO A 90 -8.82 -8.54 -13.27
C PRO A 90 -8.95 -9.15 -14.66
N ARG A 91 -9.28 -8.32 -15.65
CA ARG A 91 -9.41 -8.75 -17.05
C ARG A 91 -8.64 -7.80 -17.96
N PRO A 92 -7.70 -8.31 -18.79
CA PRO A 92 -7.04 -7.49 -19.80
C PRO A 92 -8.07 -6.78 -20.70
N GLY A 93 -7.91 -5.46 -20.88
CA GLY A 93 -8.83 -4.65 -21.68
C GLY A 93 -10.21 -4.37 -21.05
N GLY A 94 -10.49 -4.92 -19.86
CA GLY A 94 -11.72 -4.64 -19.12
C GLY A 94 -11.68 -3.32 -18.36
N ALA A 95 -12.85 -2.89 -17.86
CA ALA A 95 -12.93 -1.75 -16.96
C ALA A 95 -12.13 -2.01 -15.67
N THR A 96 -11.28 -1.06 -15.30
CA THR A 96 -10.54 -1.14 -14.04
C THR A 96 -11.51 -1.06 -12.86
N ARG A 97 -11.45 -2.07 -12.00
CA ARG A 97 -12.17 -2.10 -10.72
C ARG A 97 -11.16 -1.97 -9.60
N TRP A 98 -11.60 -1.42 -8.47
CA TRP A 98 -10.76 -1.12 -7.34
C TRP A 98 -11.43 -1.59 -6.05
N ALA A 99 -10.66 -2.21 -5.17
CA ALA A 99 -11.02 -2.50 -3.80
C ALA A 99 -9.73 -2.62 -2.99
N TYR A 100 -9.66 -1.91 -1.88
CA TYR A 100 -8.55 -2.02 -0.94
C TYR A 100 -8.52 -3.43 -0.33
N SER A 101 -7.32 -3.98 -0.18
CA SER A 101 -7.08 -5.26 0.47
C SER A 101 -5.66 -5.29 1.02
N ASN A 102 -5.50 -5.54 2.32
CA ASN A 102 -4.18 -5.73 2.93
C ASN A 102 -3.47 -6.98 2.40
N THR A 103 -4.23 -8.00 1.98
CA THR A 103 -3.72 -9.20 1.28
C THR A 103 -2.82 -8.83 0.10
N ASN A 104 -3.09 -7.71 -0.60
CA ASN A 104 -2.26 -7.24 -1.70
C ASN A 104 -0.85 -6.85 -1.26
N TYR A 105 -0.70 -6.21 -0.10
CA TYR A 105 0.60 -5.80 0.41
C TYR A 105 1.40 -7.00 0.93
N LEU A 106 0.75 -7.96 1.58
CA LEU A 106 1.38 -9.22 1.98
C LEU A 106 1.95 -9.97 0.77
N LEU A 107 1.14 -10.15 -0.28
CA LEU A 107 1.60 -10.78 -1.52
C LEU A 107 2.70 -9.98 -2.20
N ALA A 108 2.61 -8.64 -2.23
CA ALA A 108 3.64 -7.81 -2.83
C ALA A 108 4.99 -7.91 -2.07
N ALA A 109 4.94 -8.06 -0.75
CA ALA A 109 6.13 -8.32 0.07
C ALA A 109 6.71 -9.71 -0.21
N MET A 110 5.89 -10.77 -0.21
CA MET A 110 6.33 -12.13 -0.55
C MET A 110 6.96 -12.21 -1.95
N VAL A 111 6.40 -11.51 -2.95
CA VAL A 111 7.00 -11.37 -4.28
C VAL A 111 8.36 -10.66 -4.20
N ALA A 112 8.44 -9.56 -3.45
CA ALA A 112 9.66 -8.81 -3.28
C ALA A 112 10.76 -9.61 -2.56
N GLU A 113 10.40 -10.47 -1.61
CA GLU A 113 11.32 -11.39 -0.94
C GLU A 113 11.92 -12.39 -1.93
N LYS A 114 11.08 -13.03 -2.75
CA LYS A 114 11.54 -13.95 -3.79
C LYS A 114 12.44 -13.26 -4.81
N ALA A 115 12.03 -12.09 -5.32
CA ALA A 115 12.82 -11.33 -6.28
C ALA A 115 14.10 -10.76 -5.65
N GLY A 116 14.04 -10.40 -4.37
CA GLY A 116 15.05 -9.69 -3.58
C GLY A 116 16.09 -10.59 -2.91
N GLY A 117 15.76 -11.85 -2.63
CA GLY A 117 16.61 -12.83 -1.97
C GLY A 117 16.86 -12.54 -0.48
N ALA A 118 16.02 -11.72 0.14
CA ALA A 118 16.12 -11.25 1.53
C ALA A 118 14.71 -10.93 2.03
N SER A 119 14.50 -10.88 3.34
CA SER A 119 13.17 -10.61 3.91
C SER A 119 12.68 -9.20 3.54
N TRP A 120 11.37 -8.94 3.59
CA TRP A 120 10.84 -7.61 3.28
C TRP A 120 11.35 -6.57 4.28
N GLU A 121 11.58 -6.97 5.54
CA GLU A 121 12.16 -6.18 6.61
C GLU A 121 13.59 -5.78 6.26
N GLU A 122 14.47 -6.76 6.00
CA GLU A 122 15.88 -6.51 5.64
C GLU A 122 16.01 -5.63 4.38
N GLN A 123 15.15 -5.88 3.40
CA GLN A 123 15.14 -5.08 2.19
C GLN A 123 14.66 -3.66 2.47
N THR A 124 13.62 -3.45 3.27
CA THR A 124 13.12 -2.12 3.62
C THR A 124 14.14 -1.35 4.44
N GLU A 125 14.77 -2.02 5.40
CA GLU A 125 15.84 -1.49 6.23
C GLU A 125 16.98 -0.94 5.37
N ARG A 126 17.58 -1.81 4.53
CA ARG A 126 18.73 -1.44 3.71
C ARG A 126 18.40 -0.40 2.63
N ARG A 127 17.22 -0.51 2.02
CA ARG A 127 16.86 0.28 0.83
C ARG A 127 16.25 1.63 1.15
N VAL A 128 15.67 1.78 2.35
CA VAL A 128 14.90 2.97 2.74
C VAL A 128 15.42 3.52 4.06
N ILE A 129 15.33 2.76 5.15
CA ILE A 129 15.58 3.25 6.52
C ILE A 129 17.05 3.66 6.67
N ALA A 130 17.98 2.72 6.53
CA ALA A 130 19.42 2.97 6.61
C ALA A 130 19.90 3.96 5.53
N ARG A 131 19.36 3.87 4.31
CA ARG A 131 19.75 4.74 3.19
C ARG A 131 19.41 6.22 3.42
N LEU A 132 18.30 6.49 4.09
CA LEU A 132 17.89 7.86 4.41
C LEU A 132 18.36 8.30 5.81
N GLY A 133 18.92 7.39 6.61
CA GLY A 133 19.32 7.65 7.98
C GLY A 133 18.12 7.93 8.89
N LEU A 134 17.02 7.19 8.71
CA LEU A 134 15.82 7.29 9.54
C LEU A 134 16.08 6.61 10.88
N ARG A 135 16.51 7.37 11.88
CA ARG A 135 17.04 6.81 13.15
C ARG A 135 15.93 6.38 14.12
N ASP A 136 14.73 6.92 13.94
CA ASP A 136 13.57 6.67 14.79
C ASP A 136 12.49 5.90 14.00
N THR A 137 12.92 5.12 13.01
CA THR A 137 12.06 4.25 12.19
C THR A 137 12.56 2.82 12.27
N SER A 138 11.68 1.88 12.61
CA SER A 138 12.03 0.49 12.80
C SER A 138 10.93 -0.45 12.30
N ILE A 139 11.31 -1.70 12.11
CA ILE A 139 10.40 -2.81 11.84
C ILE A 139 10.59 -3.78 13.01
N PRO A 140 9.74 -3.70 14.05
CA PRO A 140 9.94 -4.46 15.29
C PRO A 140 9.77 -5.98 15.09
N GLY A 141 9.17 -6.40 13.97
CA GLY A 141 8.91 -7.80 13.68
C GLY A 141 8.00 -8.37 14.76
N LEU A 142 8.46 -9.37 15.51
CA LEU A 142 7.65 -10.02 16.54
C LEU A 142 7.71 -9.33 17.90
N ASP A 143 8.57 -8.33 18.07
CA ASP A 143 8.67 -7.58 19.31
C ASP A 143 7.41 -6.71 19.51
N PRO A 144 6.61 -6.94 20.57
CA PRO A 144 5.43 -6.12 20.83
C PRO A 144 5.76 -4.75 21.41
N HIS A 145 7.00 -4.54 21.84
CA HIS A 145 7.40 -3.32 22.53
C HIS A 145 7.80 -2.22 21.55
N LEU A 146 7.41 -0.99 21.90
CA LEU A 146 7.82 0.22 21.21
C LEU A 146 9.03 0.85 21.91
N PRO A 147 9.83 1.67 21.21
CA PRO A 147 10.90 2.46 21.84
C PRO A 147 10.38 3.28 23.02
N ASP A 148 11.20 3.50 24.05
CA ASP A 148 10.81 4.21 25.29
C ASP A 148 9.98 5.49 25.08
N LEU A 149 10.32 6.27 24.05
CA LEU A 149 9.56 7.46 23.66
C LEU A 149 8.52 7.11 22.58
N HIS A 150 7.30 6.77 23.02
CA HIS A 150 6.17 6.51 22.15
C HIS A 150 4.87 7.13 22.69
N VAL A 151 3.83 7.12 21.86
CA VAL A 151 2.47 7.48 22.25
C VAL A 151 1.65 6.21 22.46
N ASN A 152 0.81 6.20 23.48
CA ASN A 152 -0.12 5.10 23.69
C ASN A 152 -1.27 5.16 22.68
N ALA A 153 -1.66 4.02 22.16
CA ALA A 153 -2.75 3.86 21.20
C ALA A 153 -3.97 3.23 21.89
N TYR A 154 -5.16 3.75 21.59
CA TYR A 154 -6.41 3.28 22.18
C TYR A 154 -7.49 3.12 21.14
N LEU A 155 -8.19 1.98 21.17
CA LEU A 155 -9.46 1.78 20.47
C LEU A 155 -10.59 2.11 21.43
N THR A 156 -11.59 2.87 20.96
CA THR A 156 -12.78 3.19 21.76
C THR A 156 -13.95 2.39 21.24
N GLY A 157 -14.48 1.51 22.10
CA GLY A 157 -15.66 0.70 21.81
C GLY A 157 -16.95 1.53 21.74
N PRO A 158 -18.04 0.97 21.19
CA PRO A 158 -19.35 1.64 21.14
C PRO A 158 -19.93 1.99 22.52
N ASP A 159 -19.51 1.27 23.56
CA ASP A 159 -19.82 1.49 24.97
C ASP A 159 -18.98 2.61 25.62
N GLY A 160 -18.04 3.20 24.88
CA GLY A 160 -17.12 4.23 25.35
C GLY A 160 -15.89 3.69 26.09
N ASN A 161 -15.77 2.36 26.26
CA ASN A 161 -14.61 1.75 26.88
C ASN A 161 -13.38 1.88 25.97
N ARG A 162 -12.23 2.16 26.57
CA ARG A 162 -10.95 2.28 25.87
C ARG A 162 -10.14 1.01 26.07
N LEU A 163 -9.80 0.37 24.97
CA LEU A 163 -8.86 -0.74 24.90
C LEU A 163 -7.47 -0.19 24.56
N ASP A 164 -6.47 -0.46 25.41
CA ASP A 164 -5.09 -0.06 25.15
C ASP A 164 -4.43 -1.06 24.19
N VAL A 165 -4.14 -0.59 22.98
CA VAL A 165 -3.56 -1.37 21.88
C VAL A 165 -2.12 -0.97 21.59
N THR A 166 -1.45 -0.30 22.53
CA THR A 166 -0.10 0.24 22.34
C THR A 166 0.92 -0.85 22.04
N GLU A 167 0.91 -1.93 22.82
CA GLU A 167 1.88 -3.02 22.73
C GLU A 167 1.22 -4.28 22.15
N HIS A 168 1.58 -4.65 20.93
CA HIS A 168 1.08 -5.87 20.29
C HIS A 168 2.05 -6.33 19.21
N SER A 169 2.08 -7.63 18.93
CA SER A 169 2.82 -8.24 17.80
C SER A 169 1.89 -8.61 16.64
N PHE A 170 0.58 -8.51 16.87
CA PHE A 170 -0.42 -8.84 15.86
C PHE A 170 -0.35 -7.86 14.69
N GLN A 171 -0.29 -8.38 13.46
CA GLN A 171 -0.16 -7.60 12.19
C GLN A 171 1.14 -6.81 12.02
N HIS A 172 2.24 -7.19 12.68
CA HIS A 172 3.57 -6.69 12.31
C HIS A 172 4.10 -7.31 11.00
N THR A 173 3.32 -7.15 9.93
CA THR A 173 3.59 -7.61 8.57
C THR A 173 3.75 -6.44 7.61
N ALA A 174 4.10 -6.72 6.35
CA ALA A 174 4.45 -5.69 5.38
C ALA A 174 3.35 -4.67 5.03
N ASP A 175 2.11 -4.91 5.43
CA ASP A 175 0.96 -4.02 5.30
C ASP A 175 0.87 -2.97 6.42
N SER A 176 1.46 -3.19 7.61
CA SER A 176 1.33 -2.26 8.75
C SER A 176 2.46 -2.23 9.79
N GLY A 177 3.46 -3.12 9.72
CA GLY A 177 4.47 -3.32 10.76
C GLY A 177 5.65 -2.33 10.81
N VAL A 178 5.47 -1.07 10.41
CA VAL A 178 6.54 -0.05 10.49
C VAL A 178 6.22 0.96 11.59
N VAL A 179 7.15 1.14 12.53
CA VAL A 179 7.09 2.18 13.56
C VAL A 179 7.97 3.35 13.10
N SER A 180 7.51 4.59 13.27
CA SER A 180 8.25 5.78 12.82
C SER A 180 7.86 7.03 13.61
N THR A 181 8.59 8.12 13.39
CA THR A 181 8.27 9.46 13.91
C THR A 181 7.81 10.41 12.80
N ALA A 182 7.13 11.49 13.19
CA ALA A 182 6.76 12.55 12.23
C ALA A 182 7.98 13.16 11.52
N ALA A 183 9.14 13.23 12.17
CA ALA A 183 10.37 13.75 11.58
C ALA A 183 10.91 12.81 10.48
N ASP A 184 10.98 11.51 10.75
CA ASP A 184 11.45 10.52 9.79
C ASP A 184 10.47 10.33 8.62
N LEU A 185 9.16 10.33 8.88
CA LEU A 185 8.14 10.31 7.82
C LEU A 185 8.28 11.51 6.89
N ASN A 186 8.53 12.71 7.43
CA ASN A 186 8.79 13.90 6.60
C ASN A 186 10.04 13.74 5.74
N THR A 187 11.11 13.16 6.29
CA THR A 187 12.35 12.86 5.54
C THR A 187 12.07 11.85 4.41
N PHE A 188 11.35 10.77 4.72
CA PHE A 188 10.94 9.76 3.75
C PHE A 188 10.12 10.35 2.60
N PHE A 189 9.05 11.09 2.90
CA PHE A 189 8.18 11.66 1.86
C PHE A 189 8.90 12.70 1.00
N ARG A 190 9.78 13.53 1.58
CA ARG A 190 10.62 14.46 0.80
C ARG A 190 11.58 13.71 -0.12
N ALA A 191 12.22 12.64 0.37
CA ALA A 191 13.11 11.83 -0.43
C ALA A 191 12.38 11.10 -1.57
N LEU A 192 11.17 10.59 -1.30
CA LEU A 192 10.33 9.95 -2.29
C LEU A 192 9.88 10.94 -3.38
N ALA A 193 9.28 12.07 -2.99
CA ALA A 193 8.81 13.09 -3.92
C ALA A 193 9.95 13.75 -4.70
N GLY A 194 11.13 13.85 -4.08
CA GLY A 194 12.36 14.38 -4.69
C GLY A 194 13.12 13.38 -5.58
N GLY A 195 12.61 12.15 -5.78
CA GLY A 195 13.24 11.16 -6.65
C GLY A 195 14.54 10.56 -6.11
N ARG A 196 14.81 10.64 -4.80
CA ARG A 196 16.02 10.06 -4.18
C ARG A 196 15.92 8.55 -3.94
N LEU A 197 14.70 8.02 -3.89
CA LEU A 197 14.41 6.60 -3.62
C LEU A 197 14.06 5.79 -4.87
N LEU A 198 13.61 6.43 -5.94
CA LEU A 198 13.22 5.78 -7.18
C LEU A 198 13.92 6.51 -8.33
N PRO A 199 14.56 5.79 -9.27
CA PRO A 199 15.10 6.44 -10.45
C PRO A 199 13.98 7.10 -11.24
N ALA A 200 14.31 8.20 -11.94
CA ALA A 200 13.36 8.88 -12.81
C ALA A 200 12.78 7.88 -13.81
N ALA A 201 11.45 7.69 -13.81
CA ALA A 201 10.84 6.80 -14.77
C ALA A 201 11.02 7.39 -16.18
N PRO A 202 11.42 6.59 -17.19
CA PRO A 202 11.53 7.07 -18.57
C PRO A 202 10.20 7.73 -18.99
N GLY A 203 10.23 9.03 -19.28
CA GLY A 203 9.08 9.79 -19.77
C GLY A 203 8.20 10.47 -18.71
N THR A 204 8.53 10.42 -17.41
CA THR A 204 7.82 11.22 -16.39
C THR A 204 8.58 12.52 -16.11
N SER A 205 8.11 13.63 -16.69
CA SER A 205 8.45 14.97 -16.19
C SER A 205 7.91 15.08 -14.77
N THR A 206 8.78 15.08 -13.77
CA THR A 206 8.44 15.43 -12.37
C THR A 206 8.10 16.91 -12.30
N ARG A 207 6.94 17.31 -12.83
CA ARG A 207 6.30 18.54 -12.41
C ARG A 207 5.50 18.20 -11.17
N PRO A 208 5.83 18.74 -9.99
CA PRO A 208 5.01 18.54 -8.81
C PRO A 208 3.59 19.02 -9.12
N CYS A 209 2.61 18.14 -8.90
CA CYS A 209 1.21 18.49 -9.01
C CYS A 209 0.93 19.54 -7.91
N ARG A 210 0.63 20.79 -8.29
CA ARG A 210 0.27 21.82 -7.32
C ARG A 210 -1.09 21.45 -6.72
N ILE A 211 -1.09 20.98 -5.48
CA ILE A 211 -2.30 20.94 -4.65
C ILE A 211 -2.66 22.41 -4.39
N ARG A 212 -3.79 22.88 -4.93
CA ARG A 212 -4.34 24.17 -4.52
C ARG A 212 -4.89 24.00 -3.11
N HIS A 213 -4.38 24.79 -2.18
CA HIS A 213 -4.93 24.95 -0.84
C HIS A 213 -6.43 25.26 -0.96
N VAL A 214 -7.28 24.46 -0.32
CA VAL A 214 -8.65 24.85 -0.01
C VAL A 214 -8.62 25.41 1.41
N ASP A 215 -8.97 26.68 1.53
CA ASP A 215 -8.98 27.41 2.79
C ASP A 215 -10.12 26.89 3.70
N PRO A 216 -9.88 26.39 4.91
CA PRO A 216 -10.93 25.81 5.75
C PRO A 216 -11.84 26.85 6.42
N ALA A 217 -11.53 28.15 6.32
CA ALA A 217 -12.18 29.21 7.09
C ALA A 217 -13.54 29.70 6.53
N ARG A 218 -14.22 28.91 5.69
CA ARG A 218 -15.61 29.16 5.27
C ARG A 218 -16.48 27.92 5.44
N ALA A 219 -16.53 27.38 6.65
CA ALA A 219 -17.62 26.52 7.08
C ALA A 219 -18.11 27.01 8.44
N GLY A 220 -19.14 27.86 8.41
CA GLY A 220 -19.84 28.31 9.59
C GLY A 220 -20.59 27.16 10.27
N SER A 221 -20.79 27.32 11.57
CA SER A 221 -21.60 26.49 12.46
C SER A 221 -23.02 26.22 11.95
N GLY A 222 -23.51 24.98 12.07
CA GLY A 222 -24.94 24.69 11.99
C GLY A 222 -25.30 23.32 11.41
N THR A 223 -25.77 22.43 12.29
CA THR A 223 -26.81 21.39 12.10
C THR A 223 -27.23 20.93 10.68
N SER A 224 -27.17 19.60 10.51
CA SER A 224 -28.01 18.70 9.69
C SER A 224 -28.19 18.93 8.18
N THR A 225 -27.73 17.91 7.43
CA THR A 225 -28.32 17.29 6.21
C THR A 225 -28.92 18.17 5.11
N ARG A 226 -28.28 18.20 3.92
CA ARG A 226 -28.88 17.85 2.60
C ARG A 226 -27.90 18.00 1.41
N PRO A 227 -28.21 17.45 0.22
CA PRO A 227 -27.34 16.57 -0.55
C PRO A 227 -26.38 17.30 -1.51
N VAL A 228 -25.30 16.62 -1.86
CA VAL A 228 -24.34 17.07 -2.88
C VAL A 228 -25.04 17.15 -4.24
N PRO A 229 -25.10 18.32 -4.90
CA PRO A 229 -25.50 18.39 -6.30
C PRO A 229 -24.37 17.86 -7.17
N ASP A 230 -24.77 17.01 -8.09
CA ASP A 230 -23.97 16.37 -9.12
C ASP A 230 -23.37 17.41 -10.08
N GLN A 231 -22.15 17.90 -9.81
CA GLN A 231 -21.22 18.48 -10.80
C GLN A 231 -19.76 18.39 -10.35
N VAL A 232 -19.17 17.20 -10.48
CA VAL A 232 -17.70 17.07 -10.57
C VAL A 232 -17.32 17.36 -12.03
N ARG A 233 -16.84 18.58 -12.32
CA ARG A 233 -16.13 18.85 -13.58
C ARG A 233 -14.88 17.97 -13.63
N ARG A 234 -14.85 17.06 -14.59
CA ARG A 234 -13.67 16.22 -14.89
C ARG A 234 -12.45 17.11 -15.15
N PRO A 235 -11.28 16.85 -14.54
CA PRO A 235 -10.04 17.51 -14.95
C PRO A 235 -9.71 17.10 -16.39
N GLY A 236 -9.47 18.08 -17.26
CA GLY A 236 -9.09 17.84 -18.66
C GLY A 236 -7.71 17.17 -18.77
N PRO A 237 -7.43 16.45 -19.88
CA PRO A 237 -6.18 15.71 -20.02
C PRO A 237 -4.97 16.64 -20.18
N CYS A 238 -3.85 16.25 -19.57
CA CYS A 238 -2.54 16.88 -19.77
C CYS A 238 -2.14 16.79 -21.25
N ARG A 239 -2.00 17.94 -21.92
CA ARG A 239 -1.44 18.01 -23.28
C ARG A 239 0.06 17.72 -23.21
N THR A 240 0.48 16.66 -23.90
CA THR A 240 1.89 16.44 -24.28
C THR A 240 2.26 17.46 -25.35
N ALA A 241 3.40 18.13 -25.19
CA ALA A 241 3.95 19.00 -26.23
C ALA A 241 4.41 18.12 -27.41
N GLN A 242 3.82 18.34 -28.59
CA GLN A 242 4.29 17.72 -29.83
C GLN A 242 5.67 18.31 -30.22
N PRO A 243 6.59 17.51 -30.77
CA PRO A 243 7.83 18.04 -31.34
C PRO A 243 7.51 18.91 -32.56
N ARG A 244 8.16 20.08 -32.66
CA ARG A 244 8.07 20.98 -33.83
C ARG A 244 8.51 20.19 -35.07
N ARG A 245 7.63 20.10 -36.09
CA ARG A 245 8.04 19.70 -37.43
C ARG A 245 8.98 20.77 -37.98
N LEU A 246 10.16 20.34 -38.44
CA LEU A 246 10.99 21.12 -39.34
C LEU A 246 10.29 21.12 -40.71
N GLU A 247 9.90 22.29 -41.19
CA GLU A 247 9.42 22.48 -42.56
C GLU A 247 10.63 22.51 -43.50
N SER A 248 10.64 21.61 -44.49
CA SER A 248 11.58 21.67 -45.61
C SER A 248 11.00 22.55 -46.73
N PRO A 249 11.81 23.34 -47.47
CA PRO A 249 11.30 24.31 -48.44
C PRO A 249 10.78 23.63 -49.71
N GLN A 250 9.66 24.14 -50.24
CA GLN A 250 9.11 23.78 -51.54
C GLN A 250 10.08 24.16 -52.69
N GLN A 251 10.37 23.21 -53.57
CA GLN A 251 10.88 23.49 -54.92
C GLN A 251 9.70 23.74 -55.86
N ARG A 252 9.72 24.88 -56.55
CA ARG A 252 9.14 25.08 -57.88
C ARG A 252 10.28 25.23 -58.86
#